data_AF-A0AAW2EFV8-F1
#
_entry.id   AF-A0AAW2EFV8-F1
#
_cell.length_a   1.000
_cell.length_b   1.000
_cell.length_c   1.000
_cell.angle_alpha   90.00
_cell.angle_beta   90.00
_cell.angle_gamma   90.00
#
_symmetry.space_group_name_H-M   'P 1'
#
loop_
_entity.id
_entity.type
_entity.pdbx_description
1 polymer ?
#
loop_
_entity_poly.entity_id
_entity_poly.type
_entity_poly.pdbx_seq_one_letter_code
_entity_poly.pdbx_strand_id
1 'polypeptide(L)'
;MQSSCTDCTDEAVDCLGRCINILSQAELDEITENVHRALIHPKGNELFANYLSQFPDSLECLNIYNICSEYLAQEPNQPIRGNVLEESQSLESLITKVKTVRETALTVTATDLQLMKQFNEALKIQTREALLDVLQNAKEYYQNCLRKMHERFRDYILQNRNQRALLDIHANETVPYR
;
A
#
# COMPACT_ATOMS: atom_id res chain seq x y z
N MET A 1 9.10 -12.36 -19.53
CA MET A 1 10.27 -11.74 -18.86
C MET A 1 9.70 -10.68 -17.93
N GLN A 2 9.77 -10.91 -16.61
CA GLN A 2 9.32 -9.94 -15.62
C GLN A 2 10.35 -8.82 -15.56
N SER A 3 9.96 -7.62 -15.99
CA SER A 3 10.78 -6.42 -15.86
C SER A 3 10.61 -5.91 -14.44
N SER A 4 11.58 -6.17 -13.56
CA SER A 4 11.61 -5.55 -12.23
C SER A 4 12.12 -4.13 -12.36
N CYS A 5 11.42 -3.17 -11.75
CA CYS A 5 11.80 -1.75 -11.73
C CYS A 5 12.96 -1.47 -10.74
N THR A 6 13.84 -2.44 -10.50
CA THR A 6 14.81 -2.40 -9.39
C THR A 6 16.18 -1.82 -9.75
N ASP A 7 16.40 -1.36 -10.98
CA ASP A 7 17.72 -0.87 -11.42
C ASP A 7 17.60 0.52 -12.05
N CYS A 8 17.55 1.55 -11.23
CA CYS A 8 17.68 2.95 -11.66
C CYS A 8 18.40 3.75 -10.56
N THR A 9 19.66 4.08 -10.81
CA THR A 9 20.56 4.83 -9.93
C THR A 9 20.56 6.34 -10.18
N ASP A 10 19.70 6.85 -11.07
CA ASP A 10 19.53 8.28 -11.32
C ASP A 10 18.14 8.75 -10.86
N GLU A 11 18.13 9.87 -10.12
CA GLU A 11 17.02 10.67 -9.60
C GLU A 11 15.63 9.98 -9.64
N ALA A 12 15.14 9.57 -8.46
CA ALA A 12 13.93 8.75 -8.27
C ALA A 12 12.66 9.18 -9.06
N VAL A 13 12.58 10.45 -9.46
CA VAL A 13 11.49 11.01 -10.28
C VAL A 13 11.51 10.44 -11.71
N ASP A 14 12.69 10.34 -12.35
CA ASP A 14 12.84 9.80 -13.71
C ASP A 14 12.56 8.28 -13.77
N CYS A 15 12.90 7.57 -12.69
CA CYS A 15 12.60 6.14 -12.57
C CYS A 15 11.10 5.87 -12.52
N LEU A 16 10.35 6.64 -11.73
CA LEU A 16 8.91 6.46 -11.60
C LEU A 16 8.19 6.73 -12.92
N GLY A 17 8.59 7.79 -13.65
CA GLY A 17 8.08 8.09 -14.99
C GLY A 17 8.31 6.94 -15.97
N ARG A 18 9.51 6.33 -15.97
CA ARG A 18 9.81 5.14 -16.81
C ARG A 18 8.94 3.94 -16.45
N CYS A 19 8.74 3.65 -15.17
CA CYS A 19 7.90 2.52 -14.74
C CYS A 19 6.41 2.71 -15.09
N ILE A 20 5.91 3.95 -15.03
CA ILE A 20 4.55 4.29 -15.49
C ILE A 20 4.41 4.06 -17.00
N ASN A 21 5.43 4.41 -17.78
CA ASN A 21 5.39 4.31 -19.24
C ASN A 21 5.31 2.87 -19.79
N ILE A 22 5.70 1.87 -18.98
CA ILE A 22 5.66 0.45 -19.33
C ILE A 22 4.24 -0.14 -19.17
N LEU A 23 3.38 0.49 -18.36
CA LEU A 23 2.01 0.03 -18.13
C LEU A 23 1.08 0.43 -19.28
N SER A 24 0.10 -0.45 -19.55
CA SER A 24 -0.99 -0.11 -20.47
C SER A 24 -1.92 0.95 -19.87
N GLN A 25 -2.66 1.63 -20.73
CA GLN A 25 -3.64 2.63 -20.29
C GLN A 25 -4.69 2.03 -19.35
N ALA A 26 -5.16 0.81 -19.65
CA ALA A 26 -6.15 0.12 -18.83
C ALA A 26 -5.60 -0.19 -17.42
N GLU A 27 -4.34 -0.62 -17.31
CA GLU A 27 -3.69 -0.87 -16.01
C GLU A 27 -3.52 0.43 -15.20
N LEU A 28 -3.16 1.54 -15.87
CA LEU A 28 -3.06 2.84 -15.21
C LEU A 28 -4.43 3.34 -14.73
N ASP A 29 -5.47 3.18 -15.54
CA ASP A 29 -6.83 3.57 -15.17
C ASP A 29 -7.33 2.74 -13.98
N GLU A 30 -7.03 1.43 -13.95
CA GLU A 30 -7.35 0.58 -12.81
C GLU A 30 -6.63 1.03 -11.52
N ILE A 31 -5.31 1.24 -11.59
CA ILE A 31 -4.51 1.67 -10.43
C ILE A 31 -4.93 3.05 -9.92
N THR A 32 -5.35 3.95 -10.81
CA THR A 32 -5.68 5.34 -10.45
C THR A 32 -7.16 5.58 -10.13
N GLU A 33 -8.04 4.59 -10.31
CA GLU A 33 -9.49 4.71 -10.05
C GLU A 33 -9.77 5.17 -8.61
N ASN A 34 -9.14 4.51 -7.62
CA ASN A 34 -9.21 4.89 -6.21
C ASN A 34 -8.07 4.24 -5.40
N VAL A 35 -7.88 4.72 -4.17
CA VAL A 35 -6.81 4.24 -3.29
C VAL A 35 -6.87 2.73 -3.05
N HIS A 36 -8.07 2.14 -2.94
CA HIS A 36 -8.19 0.70 -2.68
C HIS A 36 -7.64 -0.12 -3.85
N ARG A 37 -7.94 0.28 -5.10
CA ARG A 37 -7.39 -0.36 -6.30
C ARG A 37 -5.87 -0.30 -6.34
N ALA A 38 -5.29 0.89 -6.09
CA ALA A 38 -3.84 1.04 -6.03
C ALA A 38 -3.22 0.11 -4.99
N LEU A 39 -3.84 0.01 -3.80
CA LEU A 39 -3.30 -0.76 -2.68
C LEU A 39 -3.36 -2.28 -2.89
N ILE A 40 -4.43 -2.81 -3.49
CA ILE A 40 -4.57 -4.26 -3.73
C ILE A 40 -3.84 -4.73 -5.00
N HIS A 41 -3.59 -3.83 -5.96
CA HIS A 41 -2.88 -4.17 -7.19
C HIS A 41 -1.38 -4.23 -6.91
N PRO A 42 -0.68 -5.37 -7.11
CA PRO A 42 0.73 -5.51 -6.73
C PRO A 42 1.63 -4.41 -7.31
N LYS A 43 1.47 -4.09 -8.59
CA LYS A 43 2.22 -3.00 -9.24
C LYS A 43 1.74 -1.61 -8.83
N GLY A 44 0.46 -1.48 -8.48
CA GLY A 44 -0.10 -0.21 -8.01
C GLY A 44 0.48 0.16 -6.64
N ASN A 45 0.58 -0.83 -5.76
CA ASN A 45 1.16 -0.69 -4.42
C ASN A 45 2.64 -0.33 -4.52
N GLU A 46 3.40 -1.01 -5.38
CA GLU A 46 4.82 -0.72 -5.64
C GLU A 46 5.03 0.71 -6.18
N LEU A 47 4.26 1.12 -7.20
CA LEU A 47 4.36 2.47 -7.76
C LEU A 47 3.97 3.54 -6.74
N PHE A 48 2.94 3.27 -5.94
CA PHE A 48 2.50 4.19 -4.91
C PHE A 48 3.53 4.28 -3.78
N ALA A 49 4.15 3.18 -3.36
CA ALA A 49 5.25 3.18 -2.40
C ALA A 49 6.45 4.01 -2.92
N ASN A 50 6.83 3.83 -4.17
CA ASN A 50 7.89 4.61 -4.81
C ASN A 50 7.56 6.11 -4.82
N TYR A 51 6.32 6.47 -5.14
CA TYR A 51 5.85 7.85 -5.05
C TYR A 51 5.89 8.40 -3.62
N LEU A 52 5.49 7.59 -2.63
CA LEU A 52 5.47 7.95 -1.22
C LEU A 52 6.85 8.00 -0.54
N SER A 53 7.92 7.53 -1.20
CA SER A 53 9.29 7.61 -0.66
C SER A 53 9.74 9.02 -0.29
N GLN A 54 9.15 10.04 -0.94
CA GLN A 54 9.38 11.46 -0.65
C GLN A 54 8.52 12.00 0.51
N PHE A 55 7.61 11.18 1.05
CA PHE A 55 6.64 11.52 2.09
C PHE A 55 6.67 10.47 3.21
N PRO A 56 7.68 10.51 4.11
CA PRO A 56 7.94 9.44 5.08
C PRO A 56 6.73 9.02 5.92
N ASP A 57 5.96 9.97 6.45
CA ASP A 57 4.76 9.67 7.26
C ASP A 57 3.70 8.89 6.46
N SER A 58 3.54 9.22 5.17
CA SER A 58 2.58 8.55 4.29
C SER A 58 3.09 7.17 3.85
N LEU A 59 4.40 7.03 3.63
CA LEU A 59 5.01 5.73 3.38
C LEU A 59 4.80 4.79 4.58
N GLU A 60 4.93 5.31 5.80
CA GLU A 60 4.71 4.50 6.99
C GLU A 60 3.23 4.10 7.16
N CYS A 61 2.29 4.96 6.78
CA CYS A 61 0.88 4.58 6.68
C CYS A 61 0.67 3.42 5.70
N LEU A 62 1.37 3.41 4.56
CA LEU A 62 1.32 2.32 3.59
C LEU A 62 1.92 1.04 4.15
N ASN A 63 3.05 1.12 4.85
CA ASN A 63 3.68 -0.04 5.50
C ASN A 63 2.71 -0.70 6.48
N ILE A 64 2.05 0.09 7.34
CA ILE A 64 1.11 -0.45 8.32
C ILE A 64 -0.12 -1.06 7.63
N TYR A 65 -0.67 -0.41 6.60
CA TYR A 65 -1.74 -0.98 5.79
C TYR A 65 -1.36 -2.36 5.21
N ASN A 66 -0.16 -2.46 4.64
CA ASN A 66 0.34 -3.69 4.01
C ASN A 66 0.52 -4.81 5.05
N ILE A 67 1.11 -4.50 6.21
CA ILE A 67 1.28 -5.46 7.32
C ILE A 67 -0.08 -5.97 7.80
N CYS A 68 -1.06 -5.07 8.05
CA CYS A 68 -2.40 -5.49 8.46
C CYS A 68 -3.07 -6.36 7.40
N SER A 69 -2.95 -5.99 6.12
CA SER A 69 -3.54 -6.74 5.00
C SER A 69 -2.94 -8.14 4.88
N GLU A 70 -1.62 -8.28 5.03
CA GLU A 70 -0.93 -9.56 5.02
C GLU A 70 -1.39 -10.44 6.20
N TYR A 71 -1.42 -9.88 7.41
CA TYR A 71 -1.85 -10.62 8.60
C TYR A 71 -3.29 -11.10 8.46
N LEU A 72 -4.21 -10.23 8.02
CA LEU A 72 -5.61 -10.60 7.81
C LEU A 72 -5.79 -11.66 6.71
N ALA A 73 -4.92 -11.71 5.71
CA ALA A 73 -4.99 -12.73 4.65
C ALA A 73 -4.52 -14.12 5.11
N GLN A 74 -3.63 -14.18 6.10
CA GLN A 74 -3.11 -15.44 6.64
C GLN A 74 -4.09 -16.12 7.62
N GLU A 75 -5.00 -15.36 8.24
CA GLU A 75 -5.89 -15.81 9.31
C GLU A 75 -7.12 -16.65 8.90
N PRO A 76 -7.81 -16.43 7.77
CA PRO A 76 -8.95 -17.27 7.37
C PRO A 76 -8.56 -18.70 6.94
N ASN A 77 -7.26 -18.97 6.74
CA ASN A 77 -6.75 -20.27 6.29
C ASN A 77 -6.33 -21.21 7.43
N GLN A 78 -6.47 -20.80 8.70
CA GLN A 78 -6.21 -21.68 9.83
C GLN A 78 -7.48 -22.43 10.22
N PRO A 79 -7.52 -23.77 10.05
CA PRO A 79 -8.69 -24.54 10.47
C PRO A 79 -8.86 -24.43 11.99
N ILE A 80 -10.05 -24.02 12.43
CA ILE A 80 -10.53 -24.06 13.83
C ILE A 80 -10.79 -25.53 14.27
N ARG A 81 -10.10 -26.49 13.66
CA ARG A 81 -10.15 -27.92 13.96
C ARG A 81 -8.78 -28.46 14.37
N GLY A 82 -7.95 -27.59 14.92
CA GLY A 82 -6.70 -27.96 15.57
C GLY A 82 -6.95 -28.44 17.00
N ASN A 83 -5.97 -29.12 17.58
CA ASN A 83 -5.96 -29.37 19.02
C ASN A 83 -5.74 -28.05 19.80
N VAL A 84 -6.03 -28.03 21.10
CA VAL A 84 -5.91 -26.83 21.98
C VAL A 84 -4.53 -26.16 21.92
N LEU A 85 -3.47 -26.93 21.62
CA LEU A 85 -2.10 -26.41 21.49
C LEU A 85 -1.93 -25.56 20.21
N GLU A 86 -2.52 -25.99 19.09
CA GLU A 86 -2.47 -25.23 17.83
C GLU A 86 -3.30 -23.94 17.92
N GLU A 87 -4.45 -23.99 18.60
CA GLU A 87 -5.29 -22.79 18.82
C GLU A 87 -4.59 -21.76 19.72
N SER A 88 -3.90 -22.21 20.77
CA SER A 88 -3.13 -21.31 21.65
C SER A 88 -1.91 -20.71 20.95
N GLN A 89 -1.18 -21.47 20.15
CA GLN A 89 -0.06 -20.96 19.33
C GLN A 89 -0.53 -19.97 18.26
N SER A 90 -1.68 -20.24 17.61
CA SER A 90 -2.33 -19.31 16.67
C SER A 90 -2.67 -17.99 17.35
N LEU A 91 -3.24 -18.03 18.56
CA LEU A 91 -3.59 -16.83 19.32
C LEU A 91 -2.36 -16.03 19.77
N GLU A 92 -1.31 -16.69 20.26
CA GLU A 92 -0.05 -16.03 20.63
C GLU A 92 0.62 -15.35 19.43
N SER A 93 0.59 -15.99 18.27
CA SER A 93 1.04 -15.41 17.00
C SER A 93 0.23 -14.15 16.66
N LEU A 94 -1.10 -14.20 16.78
CA LEU A 94 -1.97 -13.05 16.52
C LEU A 94 -1.74 -11.90 17.52
N ILE A 95 -1.53 -12.19 18.81
CA ILE A 95 -1.15 -11.18 19.80
C ILE A 95 0.16 -10.49 19.39
N THR A 96 1.15 -11.27 18.95
CA THR A 96 2.45 -10.74 18.50
C THR A 96 2.27 -9.83 17.28
N LYS A 97 1.50 -10.27 16.29
CA LYS A 97 1.13 -9.47 15.11
C LYS A 97 0.49 -8.13 15.50
N VAL A 98 -0.50 -8.14 16.40
CA VAL A 98 -1.16 -6.92 16.89
C VAL A 98 -0.19 -5.99 17.63
N LYS A 99 0.72 -6.54 18.44
CA LYS A 99 1.77 -5.73 19.09
C LYS A 99 2.68 -5.05 18.08
N THR A 100 3.16 -5.79 17.07
CA THR A 100 3.99 -5.24 16.00
C THR A 100 3.29 -4.07 15.31
N VAL A 101 2.04 -4.26 14.87
CA VAL A 101 1.28 -3.19 14.20
C VAL A 101 1.11 -1.96 15.10
N ARG A 102 0.78 -2.17 16.38
CA ARG A 102 0.64 -1.08 17.36
C ARG A 102 1.95 -0.32 17.54
N GLU A 103 3.08 -1.02 17.64
CA GLU A 103 4.39 -0.42 17.83
C GLU A 103 4.83 0.38 16.60
N THR A 104 4.64 -0.17 15.39
CA THR A 104 4.84 0.57 14.14
C THR A 104 3.93 1.79 14.07
N ALA A 105 2.67 1.68 14.48
CA ALA A 105 1.74 2.80 14.50
C ALA A 105 2.16 3.95 15.44
N LEU A 106 3.04 3.72 16.42
CA LEU A 106 3.57 4.80 17.27
C LEU A 106 4.66 5.63 16.58
N THR A 107 5.27 5.14 15.50
CA THR A 107 6.29 5.88 14.74
C THR A 107 5.67 6.97 13.86
N VAL A 108 4.38 6.83 13.54
CA VAL A 108 3.62 7.81 12.76
C VAL A 108 3.16 8.95 13.66
N THR A 109 3.63 10.16 13.36
CA THR A 109 3.43 11.40 14.14
C THR A 109 1.97 11.79 14.41
N ALA A 110 1.02 11.27 13.62
CA ALA A 110 -0.39 11.64 13.67
C ALA A 110 -1.34 10.47 13.94
N THR A 111 -0.86 9.34 14.46
CA THR A 111 -1.75 8.21 14.71
C THR A 111 -2.87 8.57 15.66
N ASP A 112 -4.08 8.23 15.24
CA ASP A 112 -5.30 8.56 15.97
C ASP A 112 -5.33 7.92 17.36
N LEU A 113 -5.64 8.75 18.36
CA LEU A 113 -5.69 8.33 19.76
C LEU A 113 -6.76 7.26 20.02
N GLN A 114 -7.86 7.27 19.26
CA GLN A 114 -8.91 6.25 19.35
C GLN A 114 -8.41 4.92 18.83
N LEU A 115 -7.66 4.88 17.72
CA LEU A 115 -7.05 3.65 17.22
C LEU A 115 -6.07 3.05 18.24
N MET A 116 -5.27 3.89 18.90
CA MET A 116 -4.37 3.45 19.97
C MET A 116 -5.11 2.86 21.19
N LYS A 117 -6.26 3.43 21.55
CA LYS A 117 -7.13 2.86 22.59
C LYS A 117 -7.67 1.49 22.19
N GLN A 118 -8.13 1.33 20.95
CA GLN A 118 -8.60 0.04 20.42
C GLN A 118 -7.51 -1.02 20.48
N PHE A 119 -6.27 -0.70 20.12
CA PHE A 119 -5.13 -1.62 20.25
C PHE A 119 -4.90 -2.06 21.70
N ASN A 120 -4.90 -1.12 22.64
CA ASN A 120 -4.69 -1.44 24.06
C ASN A 120 -5.84 -2.31 24.61
N GLU A 121 -7.07 -2.06 24.19
CA GLU A 121 -8.25 -2.84 24.60
C GLU A 121 -8.21 -4.26 24.03
N ALA A 122 -7.95 -4.41 22.72
CA ALA A 122 -7.81 -5.72 22.09
C ALA A 122 -6.68 -6.56 22.72
N LEU A 123 -5.53 -5.94 23.02
CA LEU A 123 -4.40 -6.60 23.69
C LEU A 123 -4.65 -6.92 25.18
N LYS A 124 -5.66 -6.29 25.80
CA LYS A 124 -6.11 -6.62 27.16
C LYS A 124 -7.11 -7.78 27.15
N ILE A 125 -8.02 -7.80 26.18
CA ILE A 125 -9.06 -8.83 26.04
C ILE A 125 -8.46 -10.13 25.49
N GLN A 126 -7.58 -10.04 24.49
CA GLN A 126 -6.86 -11.15 23.85
C GLN A 126 -7.77 -12.26 23.29
N THR A 127 -9.01 -11.92 22.90
CA THR A 127 -9.82 -12.83 22.08
C THR A 127 -9.41 -12.69 20.62
N ARG A 128 -9.48 -13.80 19.88
CA ARG A 128 -9.16 -13.80 18.44
C ARG A 128 -9.96 -12.75 17.68
N GLU A 129 -11.26 -12.64 17.96
CA GLU A 129 -12.17 -11.66 17.37
C GLU A 129 -11.69 -10.23 17.62
N ALA A 130 -11.44 -9.84 18.88
CA ALA A 130 -10.97 -8.48 19.21
C ALA A 130 -9.64 -8.13 18.54
N LEU A 131 -8.73 -9.10 18.43
CA LEU A 131 -7.43 -8.92 17.79
C LEU A 131 -7.56 -8.77 16.26
N LEU A 132 -8.44 -9.53 15.61
CA LEU A 132 -8.69 -9.37 14.18
C LEU A 132 -9.42 -8.07 13.86
N ASP A 133 -10.41 -7.71 14.68
CA ASP A 133 -11.17 -6.47 14.52
C ASP A 133 -10.26 -5.25 14.58
N VAL A 134 -9.31 -5.20 15.52
CA VAL A 134 -8.39 -4.06 15.59
C VAL A 134 -7.43 -4.01 14.40
N LEU A 135 -7.00 -5.15 13.84
CA LEU A 135 -6.21 -5.17 12.61
C LEU A 135 -7.02 -4.67 11.41
N GLN A 136 -8.29 -5.05 11.31
CA GLN A 136 -9.20 -4.59 10.26
C GLN A 136 -9.46 -3.08 10.39
N ASN A 137 -9.74 -2.59 11.59
CA ASN A 137 -9.92 -1.16 11.85
C ASN A 137 -8.66 -0.36 11.52
N ALA A 138 -7.47 -0.86 11.90
CA ALA A 138 -6.20 -0.23 11.55
C ALA A 138 -5.99 -0.19 10.02
N LYS A 139 -6.24 -1.30 9.32
CA LYS A 139 -6.16 -1.35 7.85
C LYS A 139 -7.05 -0.29 7.20
N GLU A 140 -8.30 -0.16 7.64
CA GLU A 140 -9.24 0.82 7.12
C GLU A 140 -8.81 2.26 7.42
N TYR A 141 -8.33 2.51 8.64
CA TYR A 141 -7.81 3.80 9.06
C TYR A 141 -6.64 4.24 8.17
N TYR A 142 -5.62 3.40 7.98
CA TYR A 142 -4.45 3.75 7.17
C TYR A 142 -4.76 3.84 5.68
N GLN A 143 -5.68 3.01 5.16
CA GLN A 143 -6.20 3.20 3.80
C GLN A 143 -6.83 4.59 3.63
N ASN A 144 -7.58 5.06 4.65
CA ASN A 144 -8.19 6.39 4.61
C ASN A 144 -7.14 7.52 4.71
N CYS A 145 -6.09 7.36 5.53
CA CYS A 145 -4.98 8.31 5.60
C CYS A 145 -4.28 8.50 4.24
N LEU A 146 -4.21 7.44 3.45
CA LEU A 146 -3.55 7.45 2.13
C LEU A 146 -4.39 8.08 1.01
N ARG A 147 -5.70 8.33 1.21
CA ARG A 147 -6.60 8.84 0.15
C ARG A 147 -6.09 10.12 -0.51
N LYS A 148 -5.73 11.12 0.29
CA LYS A 148 -5.24 12.41 -0.24
C LYS A 148 -3.92 12.28 -0.99
N MET A 149 -3.05 11.37 -0.56
CA MET A 149 -1.80 11.11 -1.27
C MET A 149 -2.02 10.33 -2.56
N HIS A 150 -3.02 9.43 -2.58
CA HIS A 150 -3.42 8.74 -3.81
C HIS A 150 -3.99 9.71 -4.85
N GLU A 151 -4.76 10.72 -4.43
CA GLU A 151 -5.22 11.79 -5.34
C GLU A 151 -4.04 12.51 -6.01
N ARG A 152 -3.00 12.88 -5.24
CA ARG A 152 -1.78 13.50 -5.78
C ARG A 152 -0.97 12.56 -6.68
N PHE A 153 -0.91 11.28 -6.33
CA PHE A 153 -0.28 10.24 -7.14
C PHE A 153 -1.00 10.05 -8.48
N ARG A 154 -2.34 10.07 -8.47
CA ARG A 154 -3.15 10.04 -9.70
C ARG A 154 -2.84 11.26 -10.57
N ASP A 155 -2.81 12.46 -10.00
CA ASP A 155 -2.48 13.68 -10.75
C ASP A 155 -1.08 13.59 -11.37
N TYR A 156 -0.11 13.05 -10.62
CA TYR A 156 1.24 12.80 -11.12
C TYR A 156 1.26 11.85 -12.31
N ILE A 157 0.53 10.72 -12.26
CA ILE A 157 0.41 9.78 -13.39
C ILE A 157 -0.22 10.46 -14.60
N LEU A 158 -1.30 11.22 -14.41
CA LEU A 158 -2.00 11.92 -15.50
C LEU A 158 -1.12 13.00 -16.16
N GLN A 159 -0.30 13.71 -15.38
CA GLN A 159 0.65 14.69 -15.92
C GLN A 159 1.73 14.02 -16.79
N ASN A 160 2.30 12.91 -16.32
CA ASN A 160 3.29 12.14 -17.09
C ASN A 160 2.70 11.57 -18.38
N ARG A 161 1.43 11.14 -18.35
CA ARG A 161 0.69 10.72 -19.54
C ARG A 161 0.57 11.83 -20.59
N ASN A 162 0.21 13.04 -20.17
CA ASN A 162 0.06 14.17 -21.08
C ASN A 162 1.39 14.60 -21.71
N GLN A 163 2.49 14.53 -20.94
CA GLN A 163 3.83 14.79 -21.48
C GLN A 163 4.23 13.77 -22.56
N ARG A 164 3.91 12.48 -22.37
CA ARG A 164 4.14 11.44 -23.39
C ARG A 164 3.37 11.72 -24.68
N ALA A 165 2.09 12.05 -24.58
CA ALA A 165 1.27 12.36 -25.75
C ALA A 165 1.84 13.54 -26.56
N LEU A 166 2.40 14.55 -25.89
CA LEU A 166 3.05 15.69 -26.56
C LEU A 166 4.38 15.32 -27.24
N LEU A 167 5.19 14.46 -26.62
CA LEU A 167 6.44 13.97 -27.21
C LEU A 167 6.20 13.08 -28.45
N ASP A 168 5.18 12.23 -28.41
CA ASP A 168 4.79 11.37 -29.54
C ASP A 168 4.24 12.19 -30.73
N ILE A 169 3.59 13.35 -30.49
CA ILE A 169 3.15 14.27 -31.54
C ILE A 169 4.38 14.93 -32.21
N HIS A 170 5.33 15.44 -31.43
CA HIS A 170 6.53 16.09 -31.99
C HIS A 170 7.47 15.13 -32.74
N ALA A 171 7.53 13.85 -32.34
CA ALA A 171 8.31 12.85 -33.07
C ALA A 171 7.72 12.52 -34.47
N ASN A 172 6.40 12.62 -34.63
CA ASN A 172 5.70 12.37 -35.89
C ASN A 172 5.73 13.57 -36.87
N GLU A 173 6.10 14.76 -36.41
CA GLU A 173 6.25 15.95 -37.28
C GLU A 173 7.64 16.03 -37.94
N THR A 174 8.58 15.16 -37.58
CA THR A 174 9.94 15.10 -38.15
C THR A 174 10.11 14.06 -39.27
N VAL A 175 9.07 13.77 -40.07
CA VAL A 175 9.25 13.06 -41.35
C VAL A 175 9.57 14.10 -42.42
N PRO A 176 10.82 14.21 -42.91
CA PRO A 176 11.09 15.09 -44.03
C PRO A 176 10.45 14.46 -45.28
N TYR A 177 9.48 15.17 -45.86
CA TYR A 177 9.06 14.92 -47.23
C TYR A 177 10.31 14.88 -48.12
N ARG A 178 10.59 13.71 -48.71
CA ARG A 178 11.50 13.54 -49.86
C ARG A 178 10.69 13.05 -51.04
#